data_AF-V5J6W5-F1
#
_entry.id   AF-V5J6W5-F1
#
_cell.length_a   1.000
_cell.length_b   1.000
_cell.length_c   1.000
_cell.angle_alpha   90.00
_cell.angle_beta   90.00
_cell.angle_gamma   90.00
#
_symmetry.space_group_name_H-M   'P 1'
#
loop_
_entity.id
_entity.type
_entity.pdbx_description
1 polymer ?
#
loop_
_entity_poly.entity_id
_entity_poly.type
_entity_poly.pdbx_seq_one_letter_code
_entity_poly.pdbx_strand_id
1 'polypeptide(L)'
;MNKTPRCSCIKGFEPGKDRFDNSFTECLRKTQLSCRGDGFFMLTKVKLPNTFGAVVDKRIGLKECEERCINNCNCTAFANTNLENGGSGCVMWTRELNDIRTFVDAGQDLYVR
;
A
#
# COMPACT_ATOMS: atom_id res chain seq x y z
N MET A 1 9.14 -27.97 -4.92
CA MET A 1 9.24 -27.44 -3.54
C MET A 1 8.27 -26.29 -3.40
N ASN A 2 7.07 -26.53 -2.85
CA ASN A 2 6.10 -25.48 -2.56
C ASN A 2 6.58 -24.70 -1.34
N LYS A 3 7.38 -23.65 -1.56
CA LYS A 3 7.60 -22.64 -0.52
C LYS A 3 6.32 -21.83 -0.44
N THR A 4 5.49 -22.08 0.56
CA THR A 4 4.42 -21.17 0.93
C THR A 4 5.03 -19.77 1.07
N PRO A 5 4.51 -18.73 0.39
CA PRO A 5 5.03 -17.39 0.55
C PRO A 5 4.97 -17.01 2.03
N ARG A 6 6.11 -16.74 2.65
CA ARG A 6 6.14 -16.24 4.02
C ARG A 6 5.58 -14.82 4.00
N CYS A 7 4.36 -14.63 4.49
CA CYS A 7 3.78 -13.30 4.65
C CYS A 7 4.47 -12.59 5.82
N SER A 8 4.69 -11.28 5.68
CA SER A 8 5.19 -10.42 6.74
C SER A 8 4.32 -9.17 6.78
N CYS A 9 3.99 -8.70 7.98
CA CYS A 9 3.21 -7.47 8.14
C CYS A 9 4.03 -6.24 7.78
N ILE A 10 3.36 -5.26 7.17
CA ILE A 10 3.92 -3.94 6.88
C ILE A 10 4.31 -3.27 8.20
N LYS A 11 5.37 -2.46 8.19
CA LYS A 11 5.76 -1.69 9.38
C LYS A 11 4.57 -0.84 9.88
N GLY A 12 4.29 -0.89 11.18
CA GLY A 12 3.11 -0.25 11.78
C GLY A 12 1.88 -1.16 11.86
N PHE A 13 1.96 -2.37 11.30
CA PHE A 13 0.95 -3.41 11.44
C PHE A 13 1.46 -4.57 12.29
N GLU A 14 0.53 -5.30 12.89
CA GLU A 14 0.78 -6.54 13.62
C GLU A 14 -0.08 -7.67 13.08
N PRO A 15 0.36 -8.92 13.26
CA PRO A 15 -0.42 -10.05 12.82
C PRO A 15 -1.79 -10.13 13.48
N GLY A 16 -2.82 -10.37 12.66
CA GLY A 16 -4.15 -10.73 13.15
C GLY A 16 -4.17 -12.09 13.84
N LYS A 17 -5.34 -12.45 14.37
CA LYS A 17 -5.55 -13.75 15.02
C LYS A 17 -5.69 -14.88 14.00
N ASP A 18 -6.14 -14.57 12.79
CA ASP A 18 -6.29 -15.55 11.72
C ASP A 18 -4.94 -15.95 11.11
N ARG A 19 -4.77 -17.27 11.02
CA ARG A 19 -3.59 -17.92 10.44
C ARG A 19 -4.04 -18.97 9.46
N PHE A 20 -3.39 -19.01 8.29
CA PHE A 20 -3.54 -20.09 7.32
C PHE A 20 -2.17 -20.69 7.02
N ASP A 21 -2.04 -22.00 7.17
CA ASP A 21 -0.78 -22.73 6.90
C ASP A 21 0.46 -22.12 7.57
N ASN A 22 0.36 -21.79 8.86
CA ASN A 22 1.40 -21.12 9.66
C ASN A 22 1.86 -19.74 9.14
N SER A 23 1.13 -19.15 8.19
CA SER A 23 1.33 -17.79 7.70
C SER A 23 0.20 -16.88 8.17
N PHE A 24 0.52 -15.61 8.44
CA PHE A 24 -0.49 -14.62 8.77
C PHE A 24 -1.27 -14.26 7.50
N THR A 25 -2.59 -14.42 7.54
CA THR A 25 -3.48 -14.03 6.43
C THR A 25 -3.86 -12.57 6.50
N GLU A 26 -3.84 -12.00 7.69
CA GLU A 26 -4.27 -10.64 7.96
C GLU A 26 -3.27 -9.91 8.85
N CYS A 27 -3.09 -8.62 8.59
CA CYS A 27 -2.32 -7.72 9.42
C CYS A 27 -3.19 -6.52 9.79
N LEU A 28 -3.25 -6.22 11.09
CA LEU A 28 -4.04 -5.12 11.63
C LEU A 28 -3.11 -3.96 11.99
N ARG A 29 -3.59 -2.72 11.88
CA ARG A 29 -2.81 -1.53 12.28
C ARG A 29 -2.58 -1.56 13.79
N LYS A 30 -1.35 -1.28 14.23
CA LYS A 30 -1.00 -1.14 15.65
C LYS A 30 -1.59 0.12 16.28
N THR A 31 -1.69 1.18 15.49
CA THR A 31 -2.16 2.49 15.94
C THR A 31 -3.35 2.92 15.09
N GLN A 32 -4.40 3.40 15.75
CA GLN A 32 -5.55 3.98 15.08
C GLN A 32 -5.16 5.28 14.36
N LEU A 33 -5.66 5.44 13.13
CA LEU A 33 -5.42 6.64 12.34
C LEU A 33 -6.13 7.85 12.94
N SER A 34 -5.46 9.00 12.89
CA SER A 34 -6.00 10.29 13.30
C SER A 34 -6.66 11.05 12.14
N CYS A 35 -6.54 10.52 10.93
CA CYS A 35 -6.79 11.17 9.66
C CYS A 35 -5.85 12.37 9.43
N ARG A 36 -5.95 13.43 10.23
CA ARG A 36 -5.11 14.61 10.06
C ARG A 36 -3.78 14.44 10.79
N GLY A 37 -2.68 14.46 10.05
CA GLY A 37 -1.33 14.33 10.61
C GLY A 37 -0.80 12.90 10.60
N ASP A 38 -1.51 11.96 9.98
CA ASP A 38 -0.96 10.62 9.71
C ASP A 38 0.27 10.71 8.79
N GLY A 39 1.17 9.74 8.92
CA GLY A 39 2.33 9.61 8.04
C GLY A 39 2.13 8.52 7.00
N PHE A 40 3.12 8.36 6.13
CA PHE A 40 3.16 7.26 5.18
C PHE A 40 4.45 6.45 5.34
N PHE A 41 4.33 5.13 5.28
CA PHE A 41 5.44 4.21 5.18
C PHE A 41 5.61 3.78 3.72
N MET A 42 6.80 4.00 3.16
CA MET A 42 7.13 3.64 1.79
C MET A 42 7.59 2.18 1.71
N LEU A 43 6.83 1.38 0.97
CA LEU A 43 7.21 0.04 0.53
C LEU A 43 7.76 0.12 -0.88
N THR A 44 9.03 -0.26 -1.05
CA THR A 44 9.70 -0.23 -2.36
C THR A 44 9.62 -1.56 -3.07
N LYS A 45 9.67 -1.54 -4.41
CA LYS A 45 9.77 -2.76 -5.24
C LYS A 45 8.63 -3.73 -4.99
N VAL A 46 7.41 -3.21 -4.90
CA VAL A 46 6.22 -4.03 -4.68
C VAL A 46 5.40 -4.21 -5.94
N LYS A 47 4.74 -5.37 -6.04
CA LYS A 47 3.49 -5.49 -6.77
C LYS A 47 2.47 -4.60 -6.04
N LEU A 48 1.88 -3.65 -6.76
CA LEU A 48 0.81 -2.84 -6.20
C LEU A 48 -0.39 -3.72 -5.78
N PRO A 49 -1.13 -3.32 -4.73
CA PRO A 49 -2.32 -4.05 -4.31
C PRO A 49 -3.35 -4.14 -5.44
N ASN A 50 -4.29 -5.08 -5.32
CA ASN A 50 -5.44 -5.14 -6.23
C ASN A 50 -6.13 -3.76 -6.29
N THR A 51 -6.42 -3.28 -7.50
CA THR A 51 -6.99 -1.95 -7.74
C THR A 51 -8.52 -1.91 -7.66
N PHE A 52 -9.17 -2.96 -7.13
CA PHE A 52 -10.62 -2.97 -6.93
C PHE A 52 -11.05 -1.84 -5.98
N GLY A 53 -11.82 -0.88 -6.50
CA GLY A 53 -12.24 0.30 -5.75
C GLY A 53 -11.16 1.36 -5.54
N ALA A 54 -10.01 1.25 -6.23
CA ALA A 54 -8.99 2.29 -6.23
C ALA A 54 -9.41 3.48 -7.12
N VAL A 55 -9.01 4.68 -6.73
CA VAL A 55 -9.23 5.92 -7.49
C VAL A 55 -7.97 6.25 -8.27
N VAL A 56 -8.11 6.51 -9.57
CA VAL A 56 -6.98 6.78 -10.47
C VAL A 56 -7.12 8.16 -11.10
N ASP A 57 -6.07 8.98 -11.02
CA ASP A 57 -5.96 10.26 -11.74
C ASP A 57 -4.57 10.38 -12.37
N LYS A 58 -4.48 10.19 -13.69
CA LYS A 58 -3.21 10.18 -14.43
C LYS A 58 -2.60 11.58 -14.64
N ARG A 59 -3.33 12.64 -14.32
CA ARG A 59 -2.92 14.03 -14.62
C ARG A 59 -2.05 14.64 -13.53
N ILE A 60 -2.09 14.06 -12.33
CA ILE A 60 -1.43 14.61 -11.15
C ILE A 60 -0.14 13.87 -10.83
N GLY A 61 0.78 14.54 -10.15
CA GLY A 61 2.03 13.94 -9.67
C GLY A 61 1.92 13.32 -8.28
N LEU A 62 3.00 12.68 -7.84
CA LEU A 62 3.06 11.98 -6.56
C LEU A 62 2.79 12.90 -5.35
N LYS A 63 3.30 14.14 -5.37
CA LYS A 63 3.08 15.10 -4.28
C LYS A 63 1.61 15.47 -4.11
N GLU A 64 0.90 15.74 -5.20
CA GLU A 64 -0.54 16.02 -5.14
C GLU A 64 -1.32 14.74 -4.76
N CYS A 65 -0.84 13.56 -5.15
CA CYS A 65 -1.41 12.28 -4.72
C CYS A 65 -1.34 12.10 -3.20
N GLU A 66 -0.19 12.43 -2.59
CA GLU A 66 0.00 12.43 -1.13
C GLU A 66 -0.95 13.43 -0.44
N GLU A 67 -1.02 14.66 -0.95
CA GLU A 67 -1.91 15.71 -0.44
C GLU A 67 -3.39 15.30 -0.53
N ARG A 68 -3.82 14.63 -1.60
CA ARG A 68 -5.19 14.11 -1.71
C ARG A 68 -5.44 12.95 -0.75
N CYS A 69 -4.46 12.06 -0.58
CA CYS A 69 -4.60 10.91 0.30
C CYS A 69 -4.66 11.32 1.78
N ILE A 70 -3.78 12.23 2.23
CA ILE A 70 -3.77 12.69 3.63
C ILE A 70 -5.10 13.39 4.00
N ASN A 71 -5.68 14.14 3.07
CA ASN A 71 -6.96 14.85 3.26
C ASN A 71 -8.20 13.95 3.13
N ASN A 72 -8.04 12.72 2.64
CA ASN A 72 -9.12 11.74 2.55
C ASN A 72 -8.97 10.71 3.68
N CYS A 73 -9.78 10.79 4.73
CA CYS A 73 -9.70 9.89 5.89
C CYS A 73 -9.88 8.40 5.55
N ASN A 74 -10.46 8.08 4.39
CA ASN A 74 -10.61 6.70 3.94
C ASN A 74 -9.40 6.21 3.14
N CYS A 75 -8.49 7.09 2.72
CA CYS A 75 -7.31 6.69 1.96
C CYS A 75 -6.38 5.83 2.84
N THR A 76 -6.02 4.65 2.34
CA THR A 76 -5.17 3.67 3.02
C THR A 76 -3.77 3.57 2.42
N ALA A 77 -3.63 3.86 1.12
CA ALA A 77 -2.35 3.94 0.44
C ALA A 77 -2.44 4.74 -0.87
N PHE A 78 -1.29 5.14 -1.41
CA PHE A 78 -1.18 5.70 -2.74
C PHE A 78 0.12 5.29 -3.46
N ALA A 79 0.14 5.44 -4.79
CA ALA A 79 1.31 5.18 -5.62
C ALA A 79 1.25 5.95 -6.95
N ASN A 80 2.37 6.03 -7.66
CA ASN A 80 2.39 6.46 -9.06
C ASN A 80 1.77 5.39 -9.97
N THR A 81 1.07 5.83 -11.03
CA THR A 81 0.52 4.90 -12.03
C THR A 81 1.53 4.50 -13.10
N ASN A 82 2.50 5.36 -13.38
CA ASN A 82 3.59 5.14 -14.32
C ASN A 82 4.92 5.53 -13.64
N LEU A 83 6.00 4.78 -13.92
CA LEU A 83 7.34 5.04 -13.40
C LEU A 83 8.23 5.84 -14.38
N GLU A 84 7.80 6.03 -15.62
CA GLU A 84 8.55 6.79 -16.62
C GLU A 84 8.76 8.25 -16.20
N ASN A 85 9.89 8.84 -16.64
CA ASN A 85 10.22 10.26 -16.44
C ASN A 85 10.12 10.76 -14.98
N GLY A 86 10.54 9.93 -14.01
CA GLY A 86 10.48 10.29 -12.59
C GLY A 86 9.13 9.99 -11.93
N GLY A 87 8.22 9.34 -12.66
CA GLY A 87 6.93 8.87 -12.18
C GLY A 87 5.79 9.86 -12.40
N SER A 88 4.62 9.35 -12.79
CA SER A 88 3.43 10.16 -13.06
C SER A 88 2.12 9.45 -12.77
N GLY A 89 1.08 10.27 -12.60
CA GLY A 89 -0.26 9.84 -12.25
C GLY A 89 -0.36 9.32 -10.82
N CYS A 90 -1.59 9.18 -10.35
CA CYS A 90 -1.91 8.82 -8.99
C CYS A 90 -2.91 7.67 -8.97
N VAL A 91 -2.64 6.67 -8.14
CA VAL A 91 -3.60 5.66 -7.73
C VAL A 91 -3.71 5.70 -6.21
N MET A 92 -4.93 5.79 -5.69
CA MET A 92 -5.24 5.80 -4.25
C MET A 92 -6.17 4.64 -3.90
N TRP A 93 -5.84 3.92 -2.84
CA TRP A 93 -6.68 2.90 -2.25
C TRP A 93 -7.46 3.48 -1.09
N THR A 94 -8.72 3.06 -0.93
CA THR A 94 -9.58 3.47 0.19
C THR A 94 -10.10 2.30 1.02
N ARG A 95 -9.51 1.12 0.82
CA ARG A 95 -9.91 -0.15 1.44
C ARG A 95 -8.67 -0.95 1.83
N GLU A 96 -8.88 -2.18 2.26
CA GLU A 96 -7.84 -3.15 2.55
C GLU A 96 -6.88 -3.34 1.37
N LEU A 97 -5.60 -3.50 1.69
CA LEU A 97 -4.54 -3.70 0.72
C LEU A 97 -4.28 -5.20 0.57
N ASN A 98 -4.71 -5.77 -0.55
CA ASN A 98 -4.64 -7.20 -0.81
C ASN A 98 -3.63 -7.53 -1.92
N ASP A 99 -2.99 -8.69 -1.81
CA ASP A 99 -2.06 -9.27 -2.80
C ASP A 99 -0.80 -8.40 -3.06
N ILE A 100 -0.31 -7.72 -2.02
CA ILE A 100 1.00 -7.04 -2.05
C ILE A 100 2.10 -8.10 -2.03
N ARG A 101 3.10 -7.94 -2.90
CA ARG A 101 4.30 -8.81 -2.95
C ARG A 101 5.54 -7.97 -3.18
N THR A 102 6.63 -8.26 -2.49
CA THR A 102 7.92 -7.61 -2.72
C THR A 102 8.75 -8.39 -3.75
N PHE A 103 9.47 -7.68 -4.61
CA PHE A 103 10.45 -8.25 -5.54
C PHE A 103 11.85 -7.70 -5.24
N VAL A 104 12.88 -8.42 -5.71
CA VAL A 104 14.28 -8.02 -5.49
C VAL A 104 14.68 -6.89 -6.43
N ASP A 105 14.25 -6.92 -7.70
CA ASP A 105 14.78 -6.06 -8.76
C ASP A 105 13.72 -5.29 -9.56
N ALA A 106 12.44 -5.45 -9.25
CA ALA A 106 11.34 -4.84 -10.00
C ALA A 106 10.21 -4.36 -9.09
N GLY A 107 9.23 -3.66 -9.65
CA GLY A 107 8.03 -3.22 -8.94
C GLY A 107 7.97 -1.70 -8.76
N GLN A 108 7.01 -1.27 -7.96
CA GLN A 108 6.68 0.14 -7.75
C GLN A 108 6.77 0.48 -6.28
N ASP A 109 6.87 1.77 -5.98
CA ASP A 109 6.76 2.27 -4.62
C ASP A 109 5.28 2.44 -4.25
N LEU A 110 4.92 1.92 -3.08
CA LEU A 110 3.61 2.04 -2.48
C LEU A 110 3.76 2.78 -1.14
N TYR A 111 3.00 3.86 -0.99
CA TYR A 111 2.99 4.67 0.22
C TYR A 111 1.77 4.29 1.05
N VAL A 112 1.99 3.54 2.13
CA VAL A 112 0.93 3.02 2.99
C VAL A 112 0.75 3.99 4.17
N ARG A 113 -0.46 4.50 4.35
CA ARG A 113 -0.81 5.34 5.52
C ARG A 113 -0.66 4.54 6.79
#